data_AF-A0A2W4N1D8-F1
#
_entry.id   AF-A0A2W4N1D8-F1
#
_cell.length_a   1.000
_cell.length_b   1.000
_cell.length_c   1.000
_cell.angle_alpha   90.00
_cell.angle_beta   90.00
_cell.angle_gamma   90.00
#
_symmetry.space_group_name_H-M   'P 1'
#
loop_
_entity.id
_entity.type
_entity.pdbx_description
1 polymer ?
#
loop_
_entity_poly.entity_id
_entity_poly.type
_entity_poly.pdbx_seq_one_letter_code
_entity_poly.pdbx_strand_id
1 'polypeptide(L)'
;MSKTTGTNALEPASEHLSRQLGPRVNWFVYVFLILFALYHYITAGIGIPVDYWHMGIHLAGVLLIIFILYPAFSGGVAKRRSGLLAPGGVPIQDWVLGITGAATALWIGFSWEGFDFTFLGYPIRLQQQALRQGAPAPIDVVFGTLLIAIILEATRRVIGLVLPIIILAFMGFALFGPYMPFNILKHPGVDWSQLINNAYFPAEGIFGVPLWVASTIVFHFVLFGTVAQKMGLGKLFVDVSTVIAGRFMG
;
A
#
# COMPACT_ATOMS: atom_id res chain seq x y z
N MET A 1 -37.17 -32.69 25.94
CA MET A 1 -35.71 -32.88 26.19
C MET A 1 -35.24 -33.82 25.10
N SER A 2 -34.49 -33.41 24.09
CA SER A 2 -33.14 -32.84 24.14
C SER A 2 -32.90 -32.00 22.88
N LYS A 3 -32.31 -30.81 23.05
CA LYS A 3 -31.94 -29.90 21.95
C LYS A 3 -30.80 -30.51 21.16
N THR A 4 -31.00 -30.58 19.85
CA THR A 4 -30.04 -30.96 18.82
C THR A 4 -28.92 -29.93 18.70
N THR A 5 -27.69 -30.44 18.84
CA THR A 5 -26.52 -30.18 17.99
C THR A 5 -26.12 -28.71 17.75
N GLY A 6 -25.04 -28.31 18.41
CA GLY A 6 -24.36 -27.05 18.16
C GLY A 6 -23.78 -26.97 16.74
N THR A 7 -24.29 -26.04 15.95
CA THR A 7 -23.72 -25.59 14.69
C THR A 7 -22.79 -24.40 14.93
N ASN A 8 -21.63 -24.65 15.55
CA ASN A 8 -20.49 -23.73 15.54
C ASN A 8 -19.56 -24.09 14.38
N ALA A 9 -20.08 -24.06 13.16
CA ALA A 9 -19.28 -24.25 11.96
C ALA A 9 -19.63 -23.15 10.96
N LEU A 10 -18.61 -22.36 10.62
CA LEU A 10 -18.59 -21.38 9.53
C LEU A 10 -19.21 -20.00 9.81
N GLU A 11 -18.91 -19.39 10.96
CA GLU A 11 -18.77 -17.93 10.93
C GLU A 11 -17.42 -17.67 10.25
N PRO A 12 -17.36 -17.16 9.00
CA PRO A 12 -16.09 -16.73 8.44
C PRO A 12 -15.60 -15.67 9.40
N ALA A 13 -14.41 -15.85 9.99
CA ALA A 13 -13.77 -14.87 10.86
C ALA A 13 -14.00 -13.51 10.24
N SER A 14 -14.93 -12.75 10.81
CA SER A 14 -15.39 -11.53 10.17
C SER A 14 -14.16 -10.66 10.06
N GLU A 15 -13.78 -10.36 8.82
CA GLU A 15 -12.84 -9.29 8.45
C GLU A 15 -13.35 -8.03 9.12
N HIS A 16 -13.01 -7.86 10.39
CA HIS A 16 -13.38 -6.70 11.13
C HIS A 16 -12.48 -5.60 10.58
N LEU A 17 -13.09 -4.65 9.87
CA LEU A 17 -12.55 -3.30 9.73
C LEU A 17 -11.91 -2.94 11.07
N SER A 18 -10.59 -2.77 11.07
CA SER A 18 -9.80 -2.64 12.31
C SER A 18 -10.06 -1.32 13.04
N ARG A 19 -10.95 -0.47 12.49
CA ARG A 19 -11.42 0.78 13.08
C ARG A 19 -12.90 1.04 12.80
N GLN A 20 -13.62 1.48 13.82
CA GLN A 20 -14.97 2.02 13.67
C GLN A 20 -14.92 3.49 13.20
N LEU A 21 -15.35 3.74 11.96
CA LEU A 21 -15.36 5.06 11.34
C LEU A 21 -16.66 5.82 11.62
N GLY A 22 -16.59 7.16 11.62
CA GLY A 22 -17.76 8.02 11.61
C GLY A 22 -18.49 7.97 10.26
N PRO A 23 -19.80 8.28 10.20
CA PRO A 23 -20.61 8.08 8.98
C PRO A 23 -20.06 8.78 7.72
N ARG A 24 -19.56 10.01 7.86
CA ARG A 24 -18.99 10.78 6.74
C ARG A 24 -17.71 10.15 6.19
N VAL A 25 -16.80 9.71 7.06
CA VAL A 25 -15.55 9.07 6.65
C VAL A 25 -15.82 7.69 6.08
N ASN A 26 -16.78 6.95 6.66
CA ASN A 26 -17.20 5.66 6.11
C ASN A 26 -17.76 5.81 4.69
N TRP A 27 -18.61 6.82 4.46
CA TRP A 27 -19.10 7.14 3.12
C TRP A 27 -17.97 7.52 2.16
N PHE A 28 -17.04 8.36 2.60
CA PHE A 28 -15.85 8.71 1.81
C PHE A 28 -15.06 7.47 1.41
N VAL A 29 -14.74 6.58 2.36
CA VAL A 29 -14.01 5.33 2.10
C VAL A 29 -14.76 4.46 1.09
N TYR A 30 -16.08 4.31 1.26
CA TYR A 30 -16.90 3.52 0.34
C TYR A 30 -16.83 4.05 -1.10
N VAL A 31 -17.08 5.36 -1.28
CA VAL A 31 -17.02 6.00 -2.60
C VAL A 31 -15.62 5.93 -3.17
N PHE A 32 -14.60 6.23 -2.36
CA PHE A 32 -13.20 6.17 -2.77
C PHE A 32 -12.82 4.77 -3.26
N LEU A 33 -13.15 3.71 -2.52
CA LEU A 33 -12.82 2.34 -2.89
C LEU A 33 -13.51 1.91 -4.19
N ILE A 34 -14.76 2.34 -4.40
CA ILE A 34 -15.47 2.09 -5.68
C ILE A 34 -14.73 2.80 -6.82
N LEU A 35 -14.43 4.09 -6.68
CA LEU A 35 -13.73 4.84 -7.71
C LEU A 35 -12.33 4.28 -7.97
N PHE A 36 -11.63 3.86 -6.93
CA PHE A 36 -10.30 3.24 -7.02
C PHE A 36 -10.34 1.88 -7.72
N ALA A 37 -11.35 1.06 -7.43
CA ALA A 37 -11.58 -0.20 -8.14
C ALA A 37 -11.97 0.03 -9.60
N LEU A 38 -12.86 1.00 -9.87
CA LEU A 38 -13.24 1.38 -11.23
C LEU A 38 -12.04 1.91 -12.03
N TYR A 39 -11.18 2.73 -11.43
CA TYR A 39 -9.95 3.19 -12.07
C TYR A 39 -9.12 2.01 -12.55
N HIS A 40 -8.78 1.06 -11.67
CA HIS A 40 -7.97 -0.11 -12.03
C HIS A 40 -8.66 -1.00 -13.06
N TYR A 41 -9.98 -1.21 -12.94
CA TYR A 41 -10.74 -2.01 -13.88
C TYR A 41 -10.75 -1.38 -15.28
N ILE A 42 -11.02 -0.08 -15.36
CA ILE A 42 -11.01 0.67 -16.63
C ILE A 42 -9.61 0.62 -17.23
N THR A 43 -8.57 1.01 -16.49
CA THR A 43 -7.19 1.04 -17.02
C THR A 43 -6.70 -0.33 -17.49
N ALA A 44 -7.18 -1.43 -16.90
CA ALA A 44 -6.86 -2.77 -17.40
C ALA A 44 -7.53 -3.10 -18.74
N GLY A 45 -8.72 -2.56 -19.01
CA GLY A 45 -9.48 -2.84 -20.24
C GLY A 45 -9.15 -1.90 -21.41
N ILE A 46 -8.92 -0.62 -21.14
CA ILE A 46 -8.71 0.41 -22.19
C ILE A 46 -7.24 0.80 -22.40
N GLY A 47 -6.35 0.41 -21.49
CA GLY A 47 -4.95 0.79 -21.52
C GLY A 47 -4.51 1.47 -20.22
N ILE A 48 -3.30 1.13 -19.80
CA ILE A 48 -2.71 1.61 -18.55
C ILE A 48 -2.00 2.94 -18.83
N PRO A 49 -2.16 3.97 -17.98
CA PRO A 49 -1.33 5.17 -18.05
C PRO A 49 0.16 4.82 -17.95
N VAL A 50 1.02 5.78 -18.28
CA VAL A 50 2.47 5.59 -18.15
C VAL A 50 2.82 5.12 -16.73
N ASP A 51 3.74 4.16 -16.63
CA ASP A 51 3.88 3.29 -15.46
C ASP A 51 4.04 4.04 -14.14
N TYR A 52 4.83 5.12 -14.13
CA TYR A 52 5.07 5.95 -12.96
C TYR A 52 3.80 6.67 -12.45
N TRP A 53 2.85 7.02 -13.34
CA TRP A 53 1.56 7.57 -12.93
C TRP A 53 0.66 6.48 -12.36
N HIS A 54 0.59 5.33 -13.04
CA HIS A 54 -0.27 4.23 -12.59
C HIS A 54 0.17 3.68 -11.22
N MET A 55 1.46 3.40 -11.06
CA MET A 55 2.04 2.94 -9.79
C MET A 55 1.91 4.01 -8.69
N GLY A 56 2.15 5.28 -9.02
CA GLY A 56 1.98 6.40 -8.10
C GLY A 56 0.54 6.52 -7.57
N ILE A 57 -0.45 6.46 -8.46
CA ILE A 57 -1.88 6.51 -8.10
C ILE A 57 -2.27 5.29 -7.26
N HIS A 58 -1.83 4.09 -7.65
CA HIS A 58 -2.10 2.87 -6.91
C HIS A 58 -1.54 2.95 -5.47
N LEU A 59 -0.25 3.24 -5.33
CA LEU A 59 0.40 3.33 -4.02
C LEU A 59 -0.20 4.44 -3.16
N ALA A 60 -0.50 5.60 -3.75
CA ALA A 60 -1.12 6.72 -3.03
C ALA A 60 -2.50 6.35 -2.46
N GLY A 61 -3.33 5.69 -3.27
CA GLY A 61 -4.67 5.26 -2.83
C GLY A 61 -4.61 4.17 -1.76
N VAL A 62 -3.70 3.21 -1.91
CA VAL A 62 -3.48 2.14 -0.92
C VAL A 62 -3.01 2.72 0.40
N LEU A 63 -1.99 3.60 0.41
CA LEU A 63 -1.49 4.23 1.63
C LEU A 63 -2.57 5.05 2.33
N LEU A 64 -3.30 5.89 1.59
CA LEU A 64 -4.39 6.69 2.16
C LEU A 64 -5.40 5.82 2.90
N ILE A 65 -5.83 4.73 2.26
CA ILE A 65 -6.82 3.82 2.84
C ILE A 65 -6.24 3.01 4.01
N ILE A 66 -4.98 2.58 3.94
CA ILE A 66 -4.33 1.89 5.05
C ILE A 66 -4.36 2.76 6.31
N PHE A 67 -3.97 4.04 6.24
CA PHE A 67 -3.95 4.89 7.44
C PHE A 67 -5.34 5.24 7.95
N ILE A 68 -6.35 5.34 7.07
CA ILE A 68 -7.74 5.53 7.48
C ILE A 68 -8.29 4.30 8.19
N LEU A 69 -8.04 3.10 7.65
CA LEU A 69 -8.65 1.85 8.14
C LEU A 69 -7.86 1.21 9.30
N TYR A 70 -6.53 1.24 9.27
CA TYR A 70 -5.67 0.52 10.21
C TYR A 70 -5.10 1.42 11.31
N PRO A 71 -5.47 1.19 12.58
CA PRO A 71 -4.97 1.96 13.71
C PRO A 71 -3.49 1.68 14.00
N ALA A 72 -2.78 2.70 14.49
CA ALA A 72 -1.33 2.62 14.79
C ALA A 72 -0.98 1.51 15.79
N PHE A 73 -1.81 1.30 16.81
CA PHE A 73 -1.62 0.29 17.83
C PHE A 73 -2.98 -0.35 18.13
N SER A 74 -3.22 -1.56 17.66
CA SER A 74 -4.38 -2.33 18.12
C SER A 74 -4.16 -3.83 17.97
N GLY A 75 -4.43 -4.57 19.05
CA GLY A 75 -4.62 -6.02 19.02
C GLY A 75 -6.09 -6.42 18.76
N GLY A 76 -6.93 -5.50 18.28
CA GLY A 76 -8.36 -5.70 18.04
C GLY A 76 -9.01 -4.56 17.25
N VAL A 77 -10.34 -4.45 17.28
CA VAL A 77 -11.06 -3.35 16.61
C VAL A 77 -10.93 -2.05 17.41
N ALA A 78 -10.27 -1.04 16.84
CA ALA A 78 -10.17 0.27 17.47
C ALA A 78 -11.55 0.95 17.54
N LYS A 79 -11.98 1.21 18.77
CA LYS A 79 -13.21 1.97 19.05
C LYS A 79 -13.12 3.38 18.48
N ARG A 80 -14.25 3.89 18.01
CA ARG A 80 -14.37 5.25 17.48
C ARG A 80 -13.93 6.27 18.54
N ARG A 81 -12.97 7.14 18.18
CA ARG A 81 -12.62 8.34 18.94
C ARG A 81 -13.31 9.55 18.30
N SER A 82 -13.95 10.40 19.08
CA SER A 82 -14.58 11.63 18.57
C SER A 82 -13.98 12.85 19.25
N GLY A 83 -13.53 13.81 18.45
CA GLY A 83 -12.99 15.10 18.90
C GLY A 83 -12.22 15.80 17.78
N LEU A 84 -11.73 17.02 18.03
CA LEU A 84 -10.94 17.79 17.06
C LEU A 84 -9.66 17.06 16.61
N LEU A 85 -9.09 16.23 17.50
CA LEU A 85 -7.89 15.42 17.23
C LEU A 85 -8.19 14.09 16.50
N ALA A 86 -9.47 13.75 16.29
CA ALA A 86 -9.89 12.53 15.61
C ALA A 86 -11.12 12.79 14.72
N PRO A 87 -10.98 13.67 13.69
CA PRO A 87 -12.09 14.02 12.82
C PRO A 87 -12.64 12.75 12.14
N GLY A 88 -13.94 12.51 12.34
CA GLY A 88 -14.63 11.37 11.74
C GLY A 88 -14.19 9.98 12.23
N GLY A 89 -13.55 9.88 13.40
CA GLY A 89 -13.12 8.59 13.96
C GLY A 89 -11.65 8.22 13.67
N VAL A 90 -10.96 9.03 12.86
CA VAL A 90 -9.56 8.80 12.46
C VAL A 90 -8.67 9.85 13.13
N PRO A 91 -7.66 9.44 13.92
CA PRO A 91 -6.68 10.35 14.52
C PRO A 91 -6.01 11.25 13.47
N ILE A 92 -5.71 12.51 13.83
CA ILE A 92 -5.09 13.47 12.89
C ILE A 92 -3.73 12.99 12.36
N GLN A 93 -2.96 12.25 13.18
CA GLN A 93 -1.71 11.63 12.76
C GLN A 93 -1.89 10.69 11.56
N ASP A 94 -3.01 9.97 11.49
CA ASP A 94 -3.26 9.02 10.42
C ASP A 94 -3.72 9.74 9.15
N TRP A 95 -4.44 10.86 9.29
CA TRP A 95 -4.70 11.75 8.17
C TRP A 95 -3.42 12.34 7.60
N VAL A 96 -2.53 12.83 8.46
CA VAL A 96 -1.23 13.38 8.04
C VAL A 96 -0.41 12.31 7.34
N LEU A 97 -0.27 11.11 7.93
CA LEU A 97 0.48 10.01 7.32
C LEU A 97 -0.14 9.55 5.98
N GLY A 98 -1.47 9.45 5.90
CA GLY A 98 -2.16 9.07 4.67
C GLY A 98 -2.02 10.11 3.56
N ILE A 99 -2.20 11.39 3.87
CA ILE A 99 -2.08 12.49 2.89
C ILE A 99 -0.63 12.68 2.47
N THR A 100 0.32 12.70 3.41
CA THR A 100 1.74 12.80 3.09
C THR A 100 2.20 11.58 2.31
N GLY A 101 1.72 10.38 2.65
CA GLY A 101 2.02 9.15 1.91
C GLY A 101 1.48 9.17 0.48
N ALA A 102 0.27 9.69 0.28
CA ALA A 102 -0.30 9.89 -1.04
C ALA A 102 0.50 10.93 -1.85
N ALA A 103 0.87 12.05 -1.22
CA ALA A 103 1.65 13.10 -1.86
C ALA A 103 3.06 12.62 -2.25
N THR A 104 3.74 11.89 -1.36
CA THR A 104 5.06 11.32 -1.63
C THR A 104 4.99 10.21 -2.68
N ALA A 105 3.93 9.39 -2.69
CA ALA A 105 3.74 8.39 -3.73
C ALA A 105 3.47 9.01 -5.12
N LEU A 106 2.72 10.11 -5.19
CA LEU A 106 2.44 10.82 -6.45
C LEU A 106 3.62 11.65 -6.93
N TRP A 107 4.60 11.97 -6.06
CA TRP A 107 5.78 12.74 -6.43
C TRP A 107 6.50 12.16 -7.64
N ILE A 108 6.60 10.83 -7.75
CA ILE A 108 7.27 10.20 -8.89
C ILE A 108 6.65 10.59 -10.23
N GLY A 109 5.32 10.70 -10.29
CA GLY A 109 4.63 11.07 -11.53
C GLY A 109 4.88 12.51 -11.94
N PHE A 110 5.01 13.41 -10.97
CA PHE A 110 5.37 14.81 -11.21
C PHE A 110 6.86 14.99 -11.52
N SER A 111 7.74 14.21 -10.88
CA SER A 111 9.19 14.39 -10.97
C SER A 111 9.84 13.63 -12.13
N TRP A 112 9.12 12.68 -12.76
CA TRP A 112 9.68 11.78 -13.77
C TRP A 112 10.11 12.52 -15.04
N GLU A 113 9.19 13.28 -15.65
CA GLU A 113 9.43 14.04 -16.89
C GLU A 113 10.19 15.36 -16.65
N GLY A 114 10.47 15.67 -15.39
CA GLY A 114 11.02 16.97 -15.01
C GLY A 114 10.03 18.12 -15.28
N PHE A 115 10.42 19.32 -14.89
CA PHE A 115 9.63 20.53 -15.10
C PHE A 115 10.53 21.75 -15.11
N ASP A 116 10.18 22.75 -15.92
CA ASP A 116 10.83 24.06 -15.97
C ASP A 116 9.73 25.11 -15.97
N PHE A 117 9.48 25.72 -14.81
CA PHE A 117 8.53 26.81 -14.68
C PHE A 117 9.06 27.91 -13.78
N THR A 118 8.58 29.12 -13.98
CA THR A 118 8.94 30.27 -13.14
C THR A 118 7.83 30.52 -12.14
N PHE A 119 8.15 30.54 -10.85
CA PHE A 119 7.20 30.84 -9.78
C PHE A 119 7.67 32.09 -9.02
N LEU A 120 6.81 33.11 -8.95
CA LEU A 120 7.09 34.34 -8.21
C LEU A 120 8.44 35.01 -8.59
N GLY A 121 8.85 34.87 -9.86
CA GLY A 121 10.11 35.40 -10.39
C GLY A 121 11.33 34.49 -10.21
N TYR A 122 11.20 33.35 -9.54
CA TYR A 122 12.28 32.36 -9.37
C TYR A 122 12.10 31.17 -10.33
N PRO A 123 13.11 30.83 -11.14
CA PRO A 123 13.04 29.65 -12.01
C PRO A 123 13.15 28.39 -11.16
N ILE A 124 12.13 27.54 -11.23
CA ILE A 124 12.10 26.22 -10.60
C ILE A 124 12.29 25.19 -11.71
N ARG A 125 13.45 24.53 -11.68
CA ARG A 125 13.84 23.56 -12.70
C ARG A 125 14.20 22.24 -12.06
N LEU A 126 13.60 21.18 -12.57
CA LEU A 126 13.95 19.81 -12.27
C LEU A 126 14.14 19.08 -13.58
N GLN A 127 15.33 18.49 -13.78
CA GLN A 127 15.59 17.67 -14.95
C GLN A 127 14.82 16.35 -14.89
N GLN A 128 14.61 15.73 -16.04
CA GLN A 128 14.03 14.40 -16.16
C GLN A 128 14.76 13.40 -15.28
N GLN A 129 14.03 12.49 -14.64
CA GLN A 129 14.58 11.46 -13.76
C GLN A 129 15.63 10.60 -14.47
N ALA A 130 15.42 10.32 -15.76
CA ALA A 130 16.35 9.54 -16.57
C ALA A 130 17.76 10.15 -16.67
N LEU A 131 17.88 11.48 -16.61
CA LEU A 131 19.15 12.21 -16.74
C LEU A 131 19.89 12.38 -15.40
N ARG A 132 19.22 12.07 -14.29
CA ARG A 132 19.71 12.25 -12.91
C ARG A 132 19.74 10.94 -12.13
N GLN A 133 19.73 9.80 -12.82
CA GLN A 133 19.90 8.49 -12.20
C GLN A 133 21.25 8.41 -11.47
N GLY A 134 21.23 8.01 -10.21
CA GLY A 134 22.42 7.95 -9.36
C GLY A 134 22.79 9.28 -8.71
N ALA A 135 22.14 10.39 -9.09
CA ALA A 135 22.33 11.72 -8.50
C ALA A 135 20.95 12.39 -8.26
N PRO A 136 20.14 11.88 -7.32
CA PRO A 136 18.80 12.40 -7.09
C PRO A 136 18.86 13.85 -6.59
N ALA A 137 17.85 14.65 -6.93
CA ALA A 137 17.80 16.02 -6.41
C ALA A 137 17.46 15.97 -4.90
N PRO A 138 17.84 17.00 -4.12
CA PRO A 138 17.57 17.02 -2.68
C PRO A 138 16.09 16.83 -2.34
N ILE A 139 15.20 17.31 -3.20
CA ILE A 139 13.75 17.15 -3.04
C ILE A 139 13.30 15.69 -3.16
N ASP A 140 13.91 14.90 -4.05
CA ASP A 140 13.60 13.48 -4.16
C ASP A 140 14.12 12.70 -2.96
N VAL A 141 15.26 13.11 -2.41
CA VAL A 141 15.79 12.53 -1.16
C VAL A 141 14.79 12.74 -0.02
N VAL A 142 14.19 13.93 0.08
CA VAL A 142 13.14 14.23 1.08
C VAL A 142 11.89 13.38 0.85
N PHE A 143 11.32 13.40 -0.36
CA PHE A 143 10.10 12.64 -0.66
C PHE A 143 10.31 11.13 -0.53
N GLY A 144 11.45 10.61 -0.97
CA GLY A 144 11.80 9.21 -0.84
C GLY A 144 12.04 8.78 0.60
N THR A 145 12.68 9.61 1.41
CA THR A 145 12.84 9.36 2.86
C THR A 145 11.47 9.28 3.54
N LEU A 146 10.58 10.24 3.25
CA LEU A 146 9.22 10.24 3.79
C LEU A 146 8.44 9.01 3.33
N LEU A 147 8.51 8.65 2.05
CA LEU A 147 7.81 7.49 1.52
C LEU A 147 8.28 6.19 2.18
N ILE A 148 9.60 5.98 2.34
CA ILE A 148 10.15 4.80 3.02
C ILE A 148 9.62 4.72 4.46
N ALA A 149 9.68 5.83 5.20
CA ALA A 149 9.20 5.86 6.59
C ALA A 149 7.69 5.53 6.68
N ILE A 150 6.89 6.08 5.76
CA ILE A 150 5.44 5.85 5.70
C ILE A 150 5.12 4.41 5.29
N ILE A 151 5.83 3.84 4.33
CA ILE A 151 5.67 2.44 3.93
C ILE A 151 6.03 1.52 5.09
N LEU A 152 7.16 1.74 5.79
CA LEU A 152 7.54 0.95 6.96
C LEU A 152 6.44 0.95 8.03
N GLU A 153 5.85 2.11 8.29
CA GLU A 153 4.73 2.26 9.23
C GLU A 153 3.44 1.59 8.72
N ALA A 154 3.13 1.71 7.44
CA ALA A 154 1.97 1.04 6.82
C ALA A 154 2.14 -0.49 6.90
N THR A 155 3.32 -1.00 6.55
CA THR A 155 3.70 -2.42 6.67
C THR A 155 3.59 -2.89 8.11
N ARG A 156 4.06 -2.09 9.08
CA ARG A 156 3.93 -2.39 10.51
C ARG A 156 2.47 -2.58 10.94
N ARG A 157 1.56 -1.74 10.42
CA ARG A 157 0.13 -1.77 10.76
C ARG A 157 -0.63 -2.93 10.12
N VAL A 158 -0.24 -3.32 8.91
CA VAL A 158 -0.94 -4.36 8.13
C VAL A 158 -0.38 -5.76 8.40
N ILE A 159 0.94 -5.91 8.39
CA ILE A 159 1.64 -7.21 8.48
C ILE A 159 2.22 -7.43 9.87
N GLY A 160 2.65 -6.37 10.56
CA GLY A 160 3.27 -6.44 11.88
C GLY A 160 4.73 -5.99 11.88
N LEU A 161 5.37 -6.04 13.05
CA LEU A 161 6.71 -5.47 13.30
C LEU A 161 7.86 -6.22 12.62
N VAL A 162 7.68 -7.49 12.27
CA VAL A 162 8.77 -8.36 11.78
C VAL A 162 9.36 -7.82 10.47
N LEU A 163 8.52 -7.51 9.48
CA LEU A 163 8.99 -7.06 8.16
C LEU A 163 9.70 -5.69 8.20
N PRO A 164 9.15 -4.65 8.88
CA PRO A 164 9.87 -3.38 9.04
C PRO A 164 11.24 -3.53 9.71
N ILE A 165 11.37 -4.40 10.71
CA ILE A 165 12.66 -4.66 11.38
C ILE A 165 13.66 -5.25 10.39
N ILE A 166 13.24 -6.22 9.57
CA ILE A 166 14.08 -6.82 8.54
C ILE A 166 14.55 -5.75 7.55
N ILE A 167 13.63 -4.90 7.07
CA ILE A 167 13.96 -3.81 6.13
C ILE A 167 14.97 -2.85 6.76
N LEU A 168 14.75 -2.42 8.00
CA LEU A 168 15.68 -1.53 8.72
C LEU A 168 17.05 -2.19 8.93
N ALA A 169 17.11 -3.49 9.17
CA ALA A 169 18.37 -4.22 9.30
C ALA A 169 19.16 -4.22 7.97
N PHE A 170 18.50 -4.47 6.83
CA PHE A 170 19.14 -4.43 5.51
C PHE A 170 19.50 -3.01 5.07
N MET A 171 18.69 -2.00 5.40
CA MET A 171 19.06 -0.59 5.20
C MET A 171 20.29 -0.22 6.04
N GLY A 172 20.34 -0.67 7.30
CA GLY A 172 21.50 -0.51 8.15
C GLY A 172 22.74 -1.19 7.57
N PHE A 173 22.60 -2.42 7.06
CA PHE A 173 23.66 -3.12 6.36
C PHE A 173 24.17 -2.31 5.15
N ALA A 174 23.27 -1.79 4.31
CA ALA A 174 23.63 -0.97 3.16
C ALA A 174 24.40 0.31 3.53
N LEU A 175 23.99 1.01 4.58
CA LEU A 175 24.59 2.27 5.02
C LEU A 175 25.91 2.06 5.78
N PHE A 176 25.98 1.06 6.65
CA PHE A 176 27.09 0.85 7.58
C PHE A 176 28.08 -0.24 7.13
N GLY A 177 28.06 -0.61 5.85
CA GLY A 177 28.96 -1.60 5.24
C GLY A 177 30.44 -1.53 5.67
N PRO A 178 31.08 -0.34 5.71
CA PRO A 178 32.49 -0.22 6.11
C PRO A 178 32.74 -0.56 7.59
N TYR A 179 31.72 -0.38 8.44
CA TYR A 179 31.79 -0.58 9.88
C TYR A 179 31.38 -2.00 10.31
N MET A 180 31.14 -2.90 9.36
CA MET A 180 30.72 -4.27 9.66
C MET A 180 31.82 -5.05 10.41
N PRO A 181 31.45 -5.83 11.45
CA PRO A 181 32.42 -6.51 12.30
C PRO A 181 33.13 -7.68 11.60
N PHE A 182 32.45 -8.35 10.67
CA PHE A 182 32.99 -9.51 9.95
C PHE A 182 33.54 -9.09 8.59
N ASN A 183 34.79 -9.45 8.28
CA ASN A 183 35.43 -9.07 7.02
C ASN A 183 34.67 -9.55 5.78
N ILE A 184 33.96 -10.68 5.85
CA ILE A 184 33.13 -11.19 4.74
C ILE A 184 31.90 -10.31 4.45
N LEU A 185 31.46 -9.50 5.42
CA LEU A 185 30.30 -8.63 5.31
C LEU A 185 30.69 -7.17 5.03
N LYS A 186 31.98 -6.84 4.95
CA LYS A 186 32.43 -5.48 4.68
C LYS A 186 32.25 -5.15 3.20
N HIS A 187 31.68 -3.98 2.94
CA HIS A 187 31.56 -3.39 1.60
C HIS A 187 31.67 -1.87 1.72
N PRO A 188 31.83 -1.11 0.61
CA PRO A 188 32.03 0.34 0.64
C PRO A 188 30.91 1.16 1.30
N GLY A 189 29.74 0.55 1.52
CA GLY A 189 28.52 1.23 1.94
C GLY A 189 27.92 2.09 0.82
N VAL A 190 26.77 2.69 1.11
CA VAL A 190 26.16 3.76 0.31
C VAL A 190 25.81 4.93 1.20
N ASP A 191 25.82 6.14 0.67
CA ASP A 191 25.29 7.29 1.41
C ASP A 191 23.75 7.30 1.39
N TRP A 192 23.15 8.19 2.19
CA TRP A 192 21.68 8.25 2.28
C TRP A 192 21.02 8.63 0.96
N SER A 193 21.63 9.55 0.20
CA SER A 193 21.11 9.99 -1.09
C SER A 193 21.06 8.84 -2.10
N GLN A 194 22.12 8.04 -2.15
CA GLN A 194 22.23 6.89 -3.02
C GLN A 194 21.36 5.73 -2.55
N LEU A 195 21.17 5.54 -1.24
CA LEU A 195 20.17 4.61 -0.71
C LEU A 195 18.76 4.99 -1.20
N ILE A 196 18.37 6.26 -1.07
CA ILE A 196 17.07 6.74 -1.57
C ILE A 196 16.97 6.57 -3.08
N ASN A 197 18.02 6.92 -3.83
CA ASN A 197 18.05 6.70 -5.28
C ASN A 197 17.73 5.25 -5.61
N ASN A 198 18.40 4.30 -4.95
CA ASN A 198 18.26 2.87 -5.24
C ASN A 198 16.96 2.25 -4.74
N ALA A 199 16.41 2.76 -3.64
CA ALA A 199 15.15 2.29 -3.08
C ALA A 199 13.93 2.87 -3.82
N TYR A 200 14.02 4.08 -4.35
CA TYR A 200 12.87 4.81 -4.87
C TYR A 200 12.68 4.64 -6.38
N PHE A 201 13.74 4.73 -7.20
CA PHE A 201 13.61 4.88 -8.66
C PHE A 201 13.84 3.62 -9.51
N PRO A 202 14.82 2.75 -9.22
CA PRO A 202 15.07 1.57 -10.04
C PRO A 202 13.86 0.64 -10.12
N ALA A 203 13.85 -0.20 -11.16
CA ALA A 203 12.86 -1.26 -11.34
C ALA A 203 12.86 -2.32 -10.21
N GLU A 204 13.91 -2.35 -9.39
CA GLU A 204 14.02 -3.19 -8.19
C GLU A 204 13.58 -2.46 -6.89
N GLY A 205 13.26 -1.18 -7.00
CA GLY A 205 12.83 -0.33 -5.88
C GLY A 205 11.33 -0.38 -5.60
N ILE A 206 10.85 0.59 -4.82
CA ILE A 206 9.45 0.77 -4.46
C ILE A 206 8.57 0.92 -5.70
N PHE A 207 9.00 1.73 -6.66
CA PHE A 207 8.31 1.93 -7.94
C PHE A 207 8.75 0.93 -9.01
N GLY A 208 9.07 -0.28 -8.57
CA GLY A 208 9.60 -1.35 -9.39
C GLY A 208 8.56 -2.38 -9.84
N VAL A 209 9.08 -3.49 -10.36
CA VAL A 209 8.32 -4.66 -10.83
C VAL A 209 7.31 -5.16 -9.78
N PRO A 210 7.63 -5.23 -8.46
CA PRO A 210 6.67 -5.69 -7.47
C PRO A 210 5.41 -4.81 -7.40
N LEU A 211 5.57 -3.49 -7.42
CA LEU A 211 4.45 -2.55 -7.40
C LEU A 211 3.68 -2.57 -8.71
N TRP A 212 4.38 -2.66 -9.84
CA TRP A 212 3.77 -2.81 -11.15
C TRP A 212 2.86 -4.04 -11.23
N VAL A 213 3.38 -5.22 -10.84
CA VAL A 213 2.60 -6.47 -10.83
C VAL A 213 1.45 -6.38 -9.82
N ALA A 214 1.68 -5.75 -8.67
CA ALA A 214 0.65 -5.54 -7.67
C ALA A 214 -0.53 -4.71 -8.20
N SER A 215 -0.24 -3.61 -8.91
CA SER A 215 -1.25 -2.67 -9.40
C SER A 215 -1.97 -3.14 -10.66
N THR A 216 -1.31 -3.95 -11.49
CA THR A 216 -1.84 -4.35 -12.81
C THR A 216 -2.53 -5.71 -12.82
N ILE A 217 -2.11 -6.64 -11.94
CA ILE A 217 -2.55 -8.03 -11.99
C ILE A 217 -3.11 -8.46 -10.62
N VAL A 218 -2.33 -8.30 -9.54
CA VAL A 218 -2.73 -8.78 -8.21
C VAL A 218 -3.99 -8.08 -7.73
N PHE A 219 -4.10 -6.77 -7.94
CA PHE A 219 -5.28 -6.00 -7.57
C PHE A 219 -6.57 -6.59 -8.15
N HIS A 220 -6.58 -6.94 -9.44
CA HIS A 220 -7.74 -7.49 -10.13
C HIS A 220 -8.06 -8.90 -9.64
N PHE A 221 -7.06 -9.75 -9.41
CA PHE A 221 -7.29 -11.07 -8.82
C PHE A 221 -7.94 -10.99 -7.44
N VAL A 222 -7.49 -10.06 -6.59
CA VAL A 222 -8.10 -9.84 -5.26
C VAL A 222 -9.50 -9.25 -5.39
N LEU A 223 -9.70 -8.28 -6.28
CA LEU A 223 -11.02 -7.68 -6.53
C LEU A 223 -12.03 -8.72 -7.03
N PHE A 224 -11.68 -9.50 -8.04
CA PHE A 224 -12.57 -10.55 -8.54
C PHE A 224 -12.73 -11.69 -7.53
N GLY A 225 -11.67 -12.06 -6.81
CA GLY A 225 -11.73 -13.07 -5.76
C GLY A 225 -12.73 -12.68 -4.66
N THR A 226 -12.68 -11.44 -4.18
CA THR A 226 -13.60 -10.95 -3.14
C THR A 226 -15.04 -10.82 -3.64
N VAL A 227 -15.26 -10.31 -4.86
CA VAL A 227 -16.59 -10.24 -5.48
C VAL A 227 -17.16 -11.65 -5.69
N ALA A 228 -16.37 -12.58 -6.23
CA ALA A 228 -16.75 -13.97 -6.46
C ALA A 228 -17.16 -14.69 -5.17
N GLN A 229 -16.38 -14.49 -4.09
CA GLN A 229 -16.70 -15.03 -2.76
C GLN A 229 -18.03 -14.48 -2.25
N LYS A 230 -18.28 -13.17 -2.38
CA LYS A 230 -19.55 -12.54 -1.95
C LYS A 230 -20.76 -12.95 -2.79
N MET A 231 -20.56 -13.24 -4.09
CA MET A 231 -21.60 -13.79 -4.96
C MET A 231 -21.95 -15.25 -4.65
N GLY A 232 -21.23 -15.91 -3.74
CA GLY A 232 -21.54 -17.28 -3.34
C GLY A 232 -21.01 -18.34 -4.31
N LEU A 233 -20.06 -18.00 -5.19
CA LEU A 233 -19.45 -18.98 -6.10
C LEU A 233 -18.79 -20.16 -5.35
N GLY A 234 -18.31 -19.93 -4.13
CA GLY A 234 -17.83 -21.01 -3.25
C GLY A 234 -18.92 -22.04 -2.91
N LYS A 235 -20.14 -21.58 -2.61
CA LYS A 235 -21.30 -22.48 -2.40
C LYS A 235 -21.70 -23.17 -3.69
N LEU A 236 -21.72 -22.44 -4.81
CA LEU A 236 -22.02 -23.01 -6.12
C LEU A 236 -21.10 -24.19 -6.46
N PHE A 237 -19.78 -24.09 -6.23
CA PHE A 237 -18.85 -25.19 -6.47
C PHE A 237 -19.09 -26.39 -5.54
N VAL A 238 -19.34 -26.14 -4.24
CA VAL A 238 -19.68 -27.20 -3.28
C VAL A 238 -20.95 -27.93 -3.68
N ASP A 239 -21.98 -27.19 -4.10
CA ASP A 239 -23.27 -27.75 -4.51
C ASP A 239 -23.12 -28.59 -5.79
N VAL A 240 -22.39 -28.10 -6.79
CA VAL A 240 -22.10 -28.85 -8.03
C VAL A 240 -21.28 -30.12 -7.75
N SER A 241 -20.23 -30.05 -6.94
CA SER A 241 -19.46 -31.22 -6.53
C SER A 241 -20.31 -32.24 -5.80
N THR A 242 -21.23 -31.79 -4.94
CA THR A 242 -22.15 -32.68 -4.22
C THR A 242 -23.14 -33.35 -5.16
N VAL A 243 -23.66 -32.66 -6.17
CA VAL A 243 -24.54 -33.24 -7.20
C VAL A 243 -23.80 -34.28 -8.04
N ILE A 244 -22.54 -34.03 -8.40
CA ILE A 244 -21.74 -34.96 -9.21
C ILE A 244 -21.33 -36.18 -8.36
N ALA A 245 -20.79 -35.98 -7.16
CA ALA A 245 -20.33 -37.06 -6.28
C ALA A 245 -21.47 -37.87 -5.67
N GLY A 246 -22.59 -37.23 -5.35
CA GLY A 246 -23.79 -37.87 -4.82
C GLY A 246 -24.43 -38.85 -5.82
N ARG A 247 -24.17 -38.70 -7.13
CA ARG A 247 -24.58 -39.68 -8.15
C ARG A 247 -23.76 -40.98 -8.13
N PHE A 248 -22.62 -41.05 -7.42
CA PHE A 248 -21.76 -42.23 -7.37
C PHE A 248 -21.81 -42.99 -6.03
N MET A 249 -22.55 -42.49 -5.02
CA MET A 249 -22.70 -43.17 -3.71
C MET A 249 -23.95 -44.07 -3.63
N GLY A 250 -24.35 -44.69 -4.74
CA GLY A 250 -25.47 -45.64 -4.80
C GLY A 250 -25.24 -46.69 -5.87
#